data_AF-A0C7I2-F1
#
_entry.id   AF-A0C7I2-F1
#
_cell.length_a   1.000
_cell.length_b   1.000
_cell.length_c   1.000
_cell.angle_alpha   90.00
_cell.angle_beta   90.00
_cell.angle_gamma   90.00
#
_symmetry.space_group_name_H-M   'P 1'
#
loop_
_entity.id
_entity.type
_entity.pdbx_description
1 polymer ?
#
loop_
_entity_poly.entity_id
_entity_poly.type
_entity_poly.pdbx_seq_one_letter_code
_entity_poly.pdbx_strand_id
1 'polypeptide(L)'
;MDGNPKEWRIMYHGTNQGAVNSIIKNNLISGEKQHHQNDECINELGEKVKVGKGIYFSNDIKVCIDNQYAKYTQVGEKQFAPIFMSRVNPKKIKQSKMMKSKQFFVVNNSEDVRPYRLLLHEKKNEKKNEKKKENENLNQNFCIQF
;
A
#
# COMPACT_ATOMS: atom_id res chain seq x y z
N MET A 1 5.09 -16.56 -1.67
CA MET A 1 4.71 -16.06 -0.32
C MET A 1 4.75 -17.28 0.56
N ASP A 2 5.81 -17.39 1.35
CA ASP A 2 6.09 -18.61 2.11
C ASP A 2 5.61 -18.33 3.54
N GLY A 3 4.58 -19.05 3.99
CA GLY A 3 3.97 -18.84 5.29
C GLY A 3 2.79 -19.78 5.54
N ASN A 4 2.38 -19.94 6.80
CA ASN A 4 1.32 -20.88 7.20
C ASN A 4 0.02 -20.60 6.41
N PRO A 5 -0.54 -21.57 5.66
CA PRO A 5 -1.76 -21.36 4.85
C PRO A 5 -3.02 -21.08 5.69
N LYS A 6 -2.97 -21.31 7.02
CA LYS A 6 -4.05 -20.99 7.97
C LYS A 6 -3.94 -19.58 8.54
N GLU A 7 -2.82 -18.88 8.35
CA GLU A 7 -2.63 -17.53 8.88
C GLU A 7 -3.06 -16.45 7.87
N TRP A 8 -3.87 -15.51 8.34
CA TRP A 8 -4.27 -14.34 7.56
C TRP A 8 -3.05 -13.47 7.23
N ARG A 9 -2.85 -13.18 5.94
CA ARG A 9 -1.68 -12.46 5.43
C ARG A 9 -1.75 -10.98 5.78
N ILE A 10 -0.61 -10.41 6.16
CA ILE A 10 -0.47 -8.96 6.30
C ILE A 10 -0.31 -8.36 4.91
N MET A 11 -1.16 -7.41 4.56
CA MET A 11 -1.11 -6.72 3.28
C MET A 11 -1.46 -5.23 3.42
N TYR A 12 -1.06 -4.45 2.43
CA TYR A 12 -1.17 -3.00 2.41
C TYR A 12 -2.11 -2.55 1.29
N HIS A 13 -2.95 -1.56 1.60
CA HIS A 13 -3.83 -0.88 0.66
C HIS A 13 -3.61 0.63 0.76
N GLY A 14 -3.02 1.23 -0.26
CA GLY A 14 -2.88 2.68 -0.38
C GLY A 14 -4.20 3.33 -0.77
N THR A 15 -4.53 4.47 -0.16
CA THR A 15 -5.76 5.22 -0.45
C THR A 15 -5.53 6.74 -0.40
N ASN A 16 -6.60 7.54 -0.47
CA ASN A 16 -6.57 9.00 -0.27
C ASN A 16 -7.23 9.39 1.05
N GLN A 17 -6.94 10.59 1.56
CA GLN A 17 -7.48 11.09 2.83
C GLN A 17 -9.02 11.06 2.86
N GLY A 18 -9.69 11.44 1.77
CA GLY A 18 -11.15 11.52 1.69
C GLY A 18 -11.84 10.16 1.87
N ALA A 19 -11.17 9.06 1.53
CA ALA A 19 -11.72 7.71 1.66
C ALA A 19 -11.55 7.11 3.08
N VAL A 20 -10.65 7.65 3.91
CA VAL A 20 -10.26 7.04 5.20
C VAL A 20 -11.47 6.83 6.12
N ASN A 21 -12.30 7.85 6.32
CA ASN A 21 -13.45 7.77 7.20
C ASN A 21 -14.48 6.73 6.72
N SER A 22 -14.72 6.65 5.41
CA SER A 22 -15.62 5.65 4.83
C SER A 22 -15.08 4.23 5.04
N ILE A 23 -13.78 4.02 4.84
CA ILE A 23 -13.15 2.70 5.02
C ILE A 23 -13.21 2.27 6.49
N ILE A 24 -12.99 3.18 7.43
CA ILE A 24 -13.08 2.87 8.87
C ILE A 24 -14.50 2.45 9.25
N LYS A 25 -15.52 3.13 8.73
CA LYS A 25 -16.93 2.86 9.08
C LYS A 25 -17.48 1.62 8.37
N ASN A 26 -17.11 1.42 7.11
CA ASN A 26 -17.78 0.46 6.21
C ASN A 26 -16.86 -0.69 5.75
N ASN A 27 -15.65 -0.78 6.30
CA ASN A 27 -14.58 -1.65 5.82
C ASN A 27 -14.09 -1.27 4.40
N LEU A 28 -13.03 -1.93 3.92
CA LEU A 28 -12.57 -1.82 2.54
C LEU A 28 -13.58 -2.47 1.59
N ILE A 29 -13.93 -1.77 0.51
CA ILE A 29 -14.79 -2.27 -0.57
C ILE A 29 -14.09 -2.14 -1.92
N SER A 30 -14.56 -2.91 -2.90
CA SER A 30 -14.03 -2.82 -4.25
C SER A 30 -14.29 -1.44 -4.86
N GLY A 31 -13.24 -0.82 -5.42
CA GLY A 31 -13.37 0.46 -6.12
C GLY A 31 -13.93 0.29 -7.54
N GLU A 32 -14.16 1.41 -8.22
CA GLU A 32 -14.65 1.38 -9.60
C GLU A 32 -13.58 1.01 -10.64
N LYS A 33 -12.31 1.26 -10.32
CA LYS A 33 -11.19 0.91 -11.22
C LYS A 33 -10.78 -0.55 -11.02
N GLN A 34 -11.08 -1.38 -12.02
CA GLN A 34 -10.89 -2.82 -11.97
C GLN A 34 -10.03 -3.31 -13.15
N HIS A 35 -8.80 -2.80 -13.22
CA HIS A 35 -7.89 -3.00 -14.37
C HIS A 35 -7.62 -4.47 -14.69
N HIS A 36 -7.66 -5.34 -13.69
CA HIS A 36 -7.35 -6.76 -13.81
C HIS A 36 -8.57 -7.68 -13.70
N GLN A 37 -9.82 -7.17 -13.69
CA GLN A 37 -11.00 -8.02 -13.44
C GLN A 37 -11.19 -9.15 -14.46
N ASN A 38 -10.77 -8.91 -15.69
CA ASN A 38 -10.89 -9.87 -16.79
C ASN A 38 -9.65 -10.76 -16.94
N ASP A 39 -8.57 -10.48 -16.20
CA ASP A 39 -7.41 -11.36 -16.17
C ASP A 39 -7.80 -12.71 -15.56
N GLU A 40 -7.08 -13.75 -15.98
CA GLU A 40 -7.21 -15.09 -15.42
C GLU A 40 -6.11 -15.36 -14.40
N CYS A 41 -6.45 -16.12 -13.36
CA CYS A 41 -5.52 -16.64 -12.38
C CYS A 41 -5.89 -18.09 -12.04
N ILE A 42 -4.98 -18.77 -11.35
CA ILE A 42 -5.23 -20.09 -10.77
C ILE A 42 -5.65 -19.88 -9.32
N ASN A 43 -6.81 -20.39 -8.92
CA ASN A 43 -7.29 -20.31 -7.54
C ASN A 43 -6.58 -21.35 -6.63
N GLU A 44 -6.98 -21.38 -5.36
CA GLU A 44 -6.46 -22.34 -4.38
C GLU A 44 -6.75 -23.82 -4.69
N LEU A 45 -7.73 -24.09 -5.56
CA LEU A 45 -8.11 -25.43 -6.00
C LEU A 45 -7.38 -25.85 -7.30
N GLY A 46 -6.50 -25.00 -7.84
CA GLY A 46 -5.81 -25.28 -9.10
C GLY A 46 -6.63 -24.95 -10.35
N GLU A 47 -7.80 -24.32 -10.20
CA GLU A 47 -8.72 -24.03 -11.30
C GLU A 47 -8.44 -22.65 -11.91
N LYS A 48 -8.62 -22.55 -13.22
CA LYS A 48 -8.52 -21.29 -13.95
C LYS A 48 -9.80 -20.47 -13.76
N VAL A 49 -9.67 -19.30 -13.13
CA VAL A 49 -10.79 -18.41 -12.83
C VAL A 49 -10.46 -16.97 -13.21
N LYS A 50 -11.48 -16.12 -13.36
CA LYS A 50 -11.28 -14.67 -13.46
C LYS A 50 -10.88 -14.08 -12.11
N VAL A 51 -10.02 -13.06 -12.15
CA VAL A 51 -9.68 -12.24 -10.98
C VAL A 51 -10.95 -11.58 -10.43
N GLY A 52 -11.78 -10.99 -11.30
CA GLY A 52 -13.04 -10.32 -10.93
C GLY A 52 -12.84 -8.96 -10.25
N LYS A 53 -13.97 -8.27 -9.97
CA LYS A 53 -13.99 -6.99 -9.24
C LYS A 53 -13.59 -7.20 -7.79
N GLY A 54 -12.64 -6.43 -7.27
CA GLY A 54 -12.18 -6.59 -5.90
C GLY A 54 -11.35 -5.44 -5.34
N ILE A 55 -10.81 -5.69 -4.15
CA ILE A 55 -9.96 -4.79 -3.38
C ILE A 55 -8.51 -5.15 -3.68
N TYR A 56 -7.72 -4.16 -4.10
CA TYR A 56 -6.31 -4.35 -4.45
C TYR A 56 -5.41 -4.21 -3.22
N PHE A 57 -4.44 -5.11 -3.11
CA PHE A 57 -3.44 -5.12 -2.05
C PHE A 57 -2.03 -5.36 -2.60
N SER A 58 -1.03 -5.02 -1.80
CA SER A 58 0.36 -5.49 -1.95
C SER A 58 0.89 -6.05 -0.63
N ASN A 59 1.85 -6.97 -0.70
CA ASN A 59 2.62 -7.40 0.46
C ASN A 59 3.82 -6.48 0.76
N ASP A 60 4.12 -5.52 -0.12
CA ASP A 60 5.13 -4.48 0.09
C ASP A 60 4.46 -3.11 0.18
N ILE A 61 4.73 -2.37 1.25
CA ILE A 61 4.20 -1.03 1.45
C ILE A 61 4.73 -0.05 0.39
N LYS A 62 5.95 -0.27 -0.13
CA LYS A 62 6.56 0.59 -1.15
C LYS A 62 5.76 0.61 -2.44
N VAL A 63 5.16 -0.53 -2.82
CA VAL A 63 4.29 -0.65 -3.99
C VAL A 63 3.10 0.33 -3.90
N CYS A 64 2.60 0.63 -2.70
CA CYS A 64 1.54 1.63 -2.52
C CYS A 64 2.03 3.06 -2.78
N ILE A 65 3.28 3.36 -2.44
CA ILE A 65 3.91 4.67 -2.58
C ILE A 65 4.42 4.89 -4.01
N ASP A 66 5.26 3.98 -4.51
CA ASP A 66 5.99 4.11 -5.77
C ASP A 66 5.05 4.13 -6.98
N ASN A 67 3.95 3.36 -6.91
CA ASN A 67 2.90 3.36 -7.94
C ASN A 67 1.76 4.35 -7.66
N GLN A 68 1.92 5.22 -6.65
CA GLN A 68 0.99 6.29 -6.31
C GLN A 68 -0.45 5.81 -5.99
N TYR A 69 -0.64 4.63 -5.42
CA TYR A 69 -1.96 4.19 -4.95
C TYR A 69 -2.34 4.88 -3.63
N ALA A 70 -1.35 5.13 -2.77
CA ALA A 70 -1.51 6.02 -1.64
C ALA A 70 -1.33 7.47 -2.13
N LYS A 71 -2.38 8.28 -2.02
CA LYS A 71 -2.37 9.68 -2.47
C LYS A 71 -1.96 10.60 -1.34
N TYR A 72 -0.89 11.36 -1.57
CA TYR A 72 -0.43 12.37 -0.63
C TYR A 72 -1.42 13.52 -0.53
N THR A 73 -1.61 14.03 0.68
CA THR A 73 -2.35 15.25 0.96
C THR A 73 -1.51 16.17 1.84
N GLN A 74 -1.62 17.48 1.59
CA GLN A 74 -0.90 18.51 2.34
C GLN A 74 -1.56 18.70 3.72
N VAL A 75 -0.76 18.70 4.78
CA VAL A 75 -1.16 19.01 6.16
C VAL A 75 -0.10 19.93 6.76
N GLY A 76 -0.43 21.22 6.89
CA GLY A 76 0.56 22.24 7.25
C GLY A 76 1.69 22.30 6.21
N GLU A 77 2.94 22.14 6.65
CA GLU A 77 4.13 22.10 5.77
C GLU A 77 4.48 20.70 5.24
N LYS A 78 3.77 19.66 5.69
CA LYS A 78 4.09 18.27 5.40
C LYS A 78 3.08 17.64 4.45
N GLN A 79 3.48 16.57 3.79
CA GLN A 79 2.59 15.75 2.98
C GLN A 79 2.53 14.35 3.55
N PHE A 80 1.33 13.79 3.69
CA PHE A 80 1.11 12.45 4.20
C PHE A 80 0.24 11.63 3.25
N ALA A 81 0.54 10.35 3.10
CA ALA A 81 -0.29 9.39 2.36
C ALA A 81 -0.84 8.32 3.31
N PRO A 82 -2.17 8.08 3.33
CA PRO A 82 -2.78 7.05 4.16
C PRO A 82 -2.66 5.66 3.52
N ILE A 83 -2.27 4.67 4.33
CA ILE A 83 -2.16 3.27 3.93
C ILE A 83 -2.82 2.39 5.00
N PHE A 84 -3.77 1.55 4.59
CA PHE A 84 -4.34 0.54 5.48
C PHE A 84 -3.47 -0.71 5.50
N MET A 85 -3.06 -1.12 6.70
CA MET A 85 -2.50 -2.44 6.96
C MET A 85 -3.63 -3.38 7.37
N SER A 86 -3.77 -4.48 6.65
CA SER A 86 -4.89 -5.41 6.77
C SER A 86 -4.42 -6.83 6.98
N ARG A 87 -5.21 -7.63 7.70
CA ARG A 87 -5.16 -9.08 7.65
C ARG A 87 -6.08 -9.55 6.52
N VAL A 88 -5.59 -10.41 5.65
CA VAL A 88 -6.31 -10.89 4.45
C VAL A 88 -6.37 -12.41 4.45
N ASN A 89 -7.55 -12.96 4.17
CA ASN A 89 -7.75 -14.39 4.07
C ASN A 89 -6.93 -15.00 2.91
N PRO A 90 -5.92 -15.86 3.16
CA PRO A 90 -5.02 -16.36 2.12
C PRO A 90 -5.76 -17.16 1.03
N LYS A 91 -6.88 -17.79 1.40
CA LYS A 91 -7.72 -18.59 0.50
C LYS A 91 -8.42 -17.79 -0.59
N LYS A 92 -8.58 -16.49 -0.36
CA LYS A 92 -9.38 -15.59 -1.20
C LYS A 92 -8.53 -14.61 -2.00
N ILE A 93 -7.21 -14.74 -1.88
CA ILE A 93 -6.25 -13.96 -2.64
C ILE A 93 -6.19 -14.46 -4.08
N LYS A 94 -6.38 -13.55 -5.02
CA LYS A 94 -6.21 -13.79 -6.45
C LYS A 94 -5.06 -12.97 -7.01
N GLN A 95 -4.35 -13.57 -7.95
CA GLN A 95 -3.20 -12.91 -8.58
C GLN A 95 -2.94 -13.47 -9.98
N SER A 96 -3.19 -12.65 -11.01
CA SER A 96 -2.83 -12.98 -12.40
C SER A 96 -1.32 -12.91 -12.63
N LYS A 97 -0.84 -13.43 -13.78
CA LYS A 97 0.58 -13.35 -14.17
C LYS A 97 1.09 -11.90 -14.23
N MET A 98 0.27 -10.97 -14.72
CA MET A 98 0.60 -9.55 -14.77
C MET A 98 0.64 -8.92 -13.38
N MET A 99 -0.24 -9.34 -12.48
CA MET A 99 -0.22 -8.86 -11.10
C MET A 99 1.00 -9.34 -10.32
N LYS A 100 1.53 -10.55 -10.62
CA LYS A 100 2.77 -11.06 -10.02
C LYS A 100 3.97 -10.15 -10.27
N SER A 101 4.17 -9.70 -11.51
CA SER A 101 5.31 -8.82 -11.87
C SER A 101 5.25 -7.46 -11.18
N LYS A 102 4.05 -7.02 -10.80
CA LYS A 102 3.82 -5.74 -10.10
C LYS A 102 3.53 -5.89 -8.61
N GLN A 103 3.59 -7.11 -8.08
CA GLN A 103 3.34 -7.43 -6.67
C GLN A 103 1.95 -6.98 -6.16
N PHE A 104 0.91 -7.15 -6.99
CA PHE A 104 -0.48 -6.90 -6.61
C PHE A 104 -1.25 -8.18 -6.32
N PHE A 105 -2.30 -8.03 -5.52
CA PHE A 105 -3.24 -9.07 -5.16
C PHE A 105 -4.64 -8.49 -5.14
N VAL A 106 -5.65 -9.31 -5.42
CA VAL A 106 -7.05 -8.90 -5.37
C VAL A 106 -7.81 -9.84 -4.46
N VAL A 107 -8.70 -9.27 -3.65
CA VAL A 107 -9.68 -10.00 -2.83
C VAL A 107 -11.06 -9.47 -3.20
N ASN A 108 -11.97 -10.36 -3.59
CA ASN A 108 -13.26 -9.92 -4.15
C ASN A 108 -14.25 -9.44 -3.07
N ASN A 109 -14.17 -9.97 -1.85
CA ASN A 109 -15.13 -9.70 -0.78
C ASN A 109 -14.48 -8.97 0.40
N SER A 110 -15.20 -8.02 0.99
CA SER A 110 -14.75 -7.24 2.15
C SER A 110 -14.64 -8.07 3.44
N GLU A 111 -15.46 -9.12 3.59
CA GLU A 111 -15.45 -10.04 4.75
C GLU A 111 -14.12 -10.80 4.89
N ASP A 112 -13.40 -10.96 3.78
CA ASP A 112 -12.09 -11.62 3.70
C ASP A 112 -10.92 -10.66 4.02
N VAL A 113 -11.23 -9.45 4.48
CA VAL A 113 -10.30 -8.37 4.76
C VAL A 113 -10.60 -7.75 6.13
N ARG A 114 -9.57 -7.59 6.94
CA ARG A 114 -9.64 -6.95 8.26
C ARG A 114 -8.57 -5.85 8.36
N PRO A 115 -8.87 -4.60 7.99
CA PRO A 115 -8.00 -3.47 8.25
C PRO A 115 -7.85 -3.30 9.76
N TYR A 116 -6.62 -3.17 10.26
CA TYR A 116 -6.36 -3.07 11.70
C TYR A 116 -5.37 -1.96 12.08
N ARG A 117 -4.67 -1.37 11.11
CA ARG A 117 -3.88 -0.15 11.31
C ARG A 117 -4.02 0.79 10.13
N LEU A 118 -4.10 2.08 10.44
CA LEU A 118 -3.89 3.16 9.48
C LEU A 118 -2.45 3.66 9.66
N LEU A 119 -1.65 3.52 8.61
CA LEU A 119 -0.30 4.04 8.55
C LEU A 119 -0.32 5.38 7.81
N LEU A 120 0.43 6.35 8.31
CA LEU A 120 0.66 7.63 7.66
C LEU A 120 2.11 7.68 7.17
N HIS A 121 2.29 7.69 5.87
CA HIS A 121 3.61 7.85 5.27
C HIS A 121 3.87 9.34 5.00
N GLU A 122 4.84 9.94 5.69
CA GLU A 122 5.29 11.31 5.44
C GLU A 122 6.16 11.34 4.17
N LYS A 123 5.85 12.24 3.24
CA LYS A 123 6.73 12.51 2.09
C LYS A 123 7.97 13.23 2.60
N LYS A 124 9.14 12.64 2.39
CA LYS A 124 10.40 13.32 2.70
C LYS A 124 10.60 14.47 1.71
N ASN A 125 10.74 15.69 2.23
CA ASN A 125 11.11 16.85 1.42
C ASN A 125 12.62 16.81 1.15
N GLU A 126 13.02 16.53 -0.09
CA GLU A 126 14.44 16.50 -0.50
C GLU A 126 15.16 17.83 -0.18
N LYS A 127 14.46 18.96 -0.32
CA LYS A 127 14.99 20.31 -0.03
C LYS A 127 15.38 20.58 1.43
N LYS A 128 14.80 19.88 2.42
CA LYS A 128 15.18 20.05 3.84
C LYS A 128 16.47 19.30 4.17
N ASN A 129 16.80 18.24 3.41
CA ASN A 129 18.01 17.46 3.64
C ASN A 129 19.27 18.13 3.05
N GLU A 130 19.14 18.86 1.95
CA GLU A 130 20.25 19.63 1.35
C GLU A 130 20.66 20.79 2.26
N LYS A 131 19.70 21.61 2.72
CA LYS A 131 19.98 22.71 3.67
C LYS A 131 20.58 22.22 5.00
N LYS A 132 20.16 21.04 5.47
CA LYS A 132 20.71 20.47 6.71
C LYS A 132 22.16 19.99 6.51
N LYS A 133 22.46 19.36 5.36
CA LYS A 133 23.83 18.97 4.99
C LYS A 133 24.75 20.17 4.74
N GLU A 134 24.26 21.23 4.09
CA GLU A 134 25.01 22.47 3.91
C GLU A 134 25.34 23.13 5.26
N ASN A 135 24.36 23.21 6.18
CA ASN A 135 24.58 23.78 7.50
C ASN A 135 25.50 22.93 8.39
N GLU A 136 25.46 21.60 8.29
CA GLU A 136 26.38 20.70 8.99
C GLU A 136 27.82 20.83 8.45
N ASN A 137 28.00 20.97 7.12
CA ASN A 137 29.32 21.22 6.50
C ASN A 137 29.89 22.60 6.84
N LEU A 138 29.05 23.65 6.90
CA LEU A 138 29.46 24.99 7.34
C LEU A 138 29.95 25.01 8.79
N ASN A 139 29.29 24.27 9.68
CA ASN A 139 29.68 24.19 11.09
C ASN A 139 30.94 23.34 11.31
N GLN A 140 31.18 22.29 10.52
CA GLN A 140 32.45 21.53 10.58
C GLN A 140 33.64 22.37 10.12
N ASN A 141 33.49 23.20 9.08
CA ASN A 141 34.55 24.08 8.60
C ASN A 141 34.90 25.21 9.58
N PHE A 142 33.97 25.63 10.43
CA PHE A 142 34.22 26.63 11.47
C PHE A 142 34.98 26.09 12.69
N CYS A 143 35.00 24.77 12.90
CA CYS A 143 35.68 24.14 14.04
C CYS A 143 37.16 23.77 13.79
N ILE A 144 37.71 24.00 12.60
CA ILE A 144 39.11 23.62 12.24
C ILE A 144 40.05 24.85 12.18
N GLN A 145 39.61 26.02 12.65
CA GLN A 145 40.47 27.21 12.73
C GLN A 145 40.79 27.59 14.18
N PHE A 146 41.66 26.83 14.85
CA PHE A 146 42.52 27.30 15.95
C PHE A 146 43.80 26.46 16.01
#